data_AF-A0A4Y2KDH1-F1
#
_entry.id   AF-A0A4Y2KDH1-F1
#
_cell.length_a   1.000
_cell.length_b   1.000
_cell.length_c   1.000
_cell.angle_alpha   90.00
_cell.angle_beta   90.00
_cell.angle_gamma   90.00
#
_symmetry.space_group_name_H-M   'P 1'
#
loop_
_entity.id
_entity.type
_entity.pdbx_description
1 polymer ?
#
loop_
_entity_poly.entity_id
_entity_poly.type
_entity_poly.pdbx_seq_one_letter_code
_entity_poly.pdbx_strand_id
1 'polypeptide(L)'
;MFSLWKDIITDVRLEDSERLTQLIQLSAAEMAQSITYNGHRYSMLKASSSLSRSAHLKEKTSGLSQITFMKQLAEMQNHEELLGRLKKLADVLFNRTPMRCSLNATPNFMQSATNSLDSFLHQLPVSEASSNSKQ
;
A
#
# COMPACT_ATOMS: atom_id res chain seq x y z
N MET A 1 1.49 5.27 -19.49
CA MET A 1 1.26 5.30 -18.04
C MET A 1 0.39 4.13 -17.60
N PHE A 2 -0.86 4.02 -18.06
CA PHE A 2 -1.75 2.92 -17.67
C PHE A 2 -1.25 1.52 -18.04
N SER A 3 -0.42 1.38 -19.07
CA SER A 3 0.29 0.13 -19.37
C SER A 3 1.19 -0.32 -18.21
N LEU A 4 1.97 0.59 -17.60
CA LEU A 4 2.79 0.28 -16.43
C LEU A 4 1.95 -0.08 -15.22
N TRP A 5 0.84 0.64 -15.01
CA TRP A 5 -0.11 0.29 -13.94
C TRP A 5 -0.71 -1.09 -14.13
N LYS A 6 -1.00 -1.48 -15.38
CA LYS A 6 -1.48 -2.83 -15.68
C LYS A 6 -0.43 -3.83 -15.24
N ASP A 7 0.82 -3.68 -15.69
CA ASP A 7 1.90 -4.60 -15.35
C ASP A 7 2.09 -4.72 -13.83
N ILE A 8 2.04 -3.60 -13.10
CA ILE A 8 2.15 -3.58 -11.63
C ILE A 8 1.00 -4.33 -10.94
N ILE A 9 -0.24 -4.21 -11.44
CA ILE A 9 -1.41 -4.81 -10.79
C ILE A 9 -1.61 -6.27 -11.21
N THR A 10 -1.29 -6.62 -12.45
CA THR A 10 -1.57 -7.95 -13.03
C THR A 10 -0.38 -8.90 -13.03
N ASP A 11 0.86 -8.41 -13.07
CA ASP A 11 2.09 -9.23 -13.10
C ASP A 11 3.06 -8.81 -11.97
N VAL A 12 2.54 -8.61 -10.75
CA VAL A 12 3.40 -8.31 -9.60
C VAL A 12 4.23 -9.54 -9.22
N ARG A 13 5.56 -9.44 -9.37
CA ARG A 13 6.47 -10.53 -9.03
C ARG A 13 7.00 -10.37 -7.61
N LEU A 14 6.34 -11.04 -6.67
CA LEU A 14 6.73 -11.08 -5.27
C LEU A 14 7.52 -12.36 -4.96
N GLU A 15 8.68 -12.53 -5.61
CA GLU A 15 9.49 -13.76 -5.52
C GLU A 15 10.91 -13.49 -4.97
N ASP A 16 11.34 -12.24 -5.04
CA ASP A 16 12.70 -11.83 -4.69
C ASP A 16 12.80 -11.42 -3.21
N SER A 17 13.07 -12.42 -2.36
CA SER A 17 13.23 -12.27 -0.91
C SER A 17 14.45 -11.43 -0.52
N GLU A 18 15.53 -11.52 -1.30
CA GLU A 18 16.76 -10.72 -1.06
C GLU A 18 16.49 -9.24 -1.31
N ARG A 19 15.87 -8.90 -2.45
CA ARG A 19 15.47 -7.53 -2.74
C ARG A 19 14.46 -6.99 -1.74
N LEU A 20 13.51 -7.81 -1.28
CA LEU A 20 12.57 -7.42 -0.23
C LEU A 20 13.32 -7.04 1.06
N THR A 21 14.30 -7.84 1.46
CA THR A 21 15.16 -7.56 2.63
C THR A 21 15.85 -6.20 2.50
N GLN A 22 16.49 -5.94 1.35
CA GLN A 22 17.17 -4.67 1.10
C GLN A 22 16.22 -3.47 1.17
N LEU A 23 15.02 -3.58 0.58
CA LEU A 23 14.00 -2.52 0.62
C LEU A 23 13.46 -2.27 2.02
N ILE A 24 13.30 -3.31 2.84
CA ILE A 24 12.87 -3.18 4.24
C ILE A 24 13.94 -2.45 5.05
N GLN A 25 15.21 -2.83 4.90
CA GLN A 25 16.32 -2.19 5.60
C GLN A 25 16.43 -0.70 5.24
N LEU A 26 16.35 -0.38 3.93
CA LEU A 26 16.33 1.01 3.47
C LEU A 26 15.16 1.79 4.06
N SER A 27 13.95 1.24 3.97
CA SER A 27 12.73 1.87 4.50
C SER A 27 12.81 2.10 6.01
N ALA A 28 13.32 1.13 6.77
CA ALA A 28 13.48 1.24 8.21
C ALA A 28 14.50 2.34 8.59
N ALA A 29 15.61 2.43 7.85
CA ALA A 29 16.62 3.47 8.05
C ALA A 29 16.06 4.87 7.75
N GLU A 30 15.36 5.05 6.63
CA GLU A 30 14.71 6.31 6.27
C GLU A 30 13.66 6.73 7.32
N MET A 31 12.84 5.78 7.78
CA MET A 31 11.84 6.04 8.83
C MET A 31 12.50 6.42 10.16
N ALA A 32 13.58 5.76 10.58
CA ALA A 32 14.30 6.10 11.79
C ALA A 32 14.89 7.53 11.71
N GLN A 33 15.52 7.88 10.59
CA GLN A 33 16.06 9.22 10.36
C GLN A 33 14.96 10.30 10.37
N SER A 34 13.74 9.95 9.95
CA SER A 34 12.61 10.87 9.90
C SER A 34 12.14 11.41 11.25
N ILE A 35 12.48 10.72 12.36
CA ILE A 35 12.08 11.13 13.71
C ILE A 35 12.65 12.51 14.05
N THR A 36 13.92 12.73 13.73
CA THR A 36 14.67 13.94 14.12
C THR A 36 14.04 15.21 13.57
N TYR A 37 13.49 15.16 12.35
CA TYR A 37 12.88 16.32 11.69
C TYR A 37 11.33 16.30 11.65
N ASN A 38 10.68 15.21 12.09
CA ASN A 38 9.21 15.11 12.16
C ASN A 38 8.67 14.81 13.58
N GLY A 39 9.41 15.15 14.64
CA GLY A 39 9.04 14.86 16.02
C GLY A 39 7.61 15.31 16.38
N HIS A 40 7.24 16.55 16.04
CA HIS A 40 5.88 17.06 16.30
C HIS A 40 4.78 16.21 15.62
N ARG A 41 5.01 15.79 14.37
CA ARG A 41 4.05 14.97 13.63
C ARG A 41 3.84 13.62 14.31
N TYR A 42 4.93 12.98 14.75
CA TYR A 42 4.85 11.72 15.49
C TYR A 42 4.14 11.88 16.84
N SER A 43 4.41 12.94 17.58
CA SER A 43 3.71 13.25 18.83
C SER A 43 2.21 13.47 18.61
N MET A 44 1.82 14.20 17.57
CA MET A 44 0.41 14.43 17.24
C MET A 44 -0.31 13.14 16.83
N LEU A 45 0.33 12.28 16.02
CA LEU A 45 -0.21 10.97 15.68
C LEU A 45 -0.40 10.11 16.94
N LYS A 46 0.58 10.11 17.85
CA LYS A 46 0.48 9.35 19.08
C LYS A 46 -0.62 9.87 20.01
N ALA A 47 -0.67 11.18 20.23
CA ALA A 47 -1.67 11.81 21.08
C ALA A 47 -3.11 11.61 20.56
N SER A 48 -3.31 11.67 19.24
CA SER A 48 -4.63 11.47 18.64
C SER A 48 -5.05 10.00 18.55
N SER A 49 -4.13 9.04 18.69
CA SER A 49 -4.39 7.62 18.44
C SER A 49 -5.46 6.99 19.33
N SER A 50 -5.74 7.53 20.51
CA SER A 50 -6.79 7.05 21.43
C SER A 50 -8.16 7.70 21.19
N LEU A 51 -8.24 8.73 20.33
CA LEU A 51 -9.47 9.51 20.13
C LEU A 51 -10.44 8.87 19.14
N SER A 52 -9.95 8.05 18.21
CA SER A 52 -10.78 7.33 17.25
C SER A 52 -10.08 6.11 16.66
N ARG A 53 -10.86 5.18 16.10
CA ARG A 53 -10.31 4.00 15.40
C ARG A 53 -9.50 4.38 14.16
N SER A 54 -9.91 5.42 13.44
CA SER A 54 -9.18 5.91 12.27
C SER A 54 -7.85 6.55 12.66
N ALA A 55 -7.81 7.33 13.74
CA ALA A 55 -6.57 7.88 14.28
C ALA A 55 -5.63 6.78 14.79
N HIS A 56 -6.17 5.75 15.45
CA HIS A 56 -5.39 4.58 15.87
C HIS A 56 -4.76 3.85 14.67
N LEU A 57 -5.52 3.60 13.60
CA LEU A 57 -5.00 2.97 12.38
C LEU A 57 -3.94 3.85 11.71
N LYS A 58 -4.14 5.18 11.70
CA LYS A 58 -3.17 6.12 11.14
C LYS A 58 -1.86 6.12 11.92
N GLU A 59 -1.90 6.05 13.24
CA GLU A 59 -0.70 5.92 14.08
C GLU A 59 0.00 4.57 13.84
N LYS A 60 -0.76 3.47 13.71
CA LYS A 60 -0.18 2.16 13.41
C LYS A 60 0.52 2.08 12.06
N THR A 61 0.05 2.82 11.05
CA THR A 61 0.55 2.73 9.66
C THR A 61 1.46 3.90 9.26
N SER A 62 1.55 4.95 10.07
CA SER A 62 2.34 6.15 9.75
C SER A 62 3.00 6.80 10.97
N GLY A 63 2.77 6.29 12.18
CA GLY A 63 3.29 6.81 13.45
C GLY A 63 4.49 6.05 13.98
N LEU A 64 4.79 6.23 15.26
CA LEU A 64 5.94 5.58 15.91
C LEU A 64 5.79 4.05 15.91
N SER A 65 4.56 3.53 16.04
CA SER A 65 4.31 2.10 15.92
C SER A 65 4.74 1.52 14.56
N GLN A 66 4.58 2.26 13.46
CA GLN A 66 5.06 1.81 12.15
C GLN A 66 6.59 1.78 12.08
N ILE A 67 7.27 2.76 12.69
CA ILE A 67 8.75 2.78 12.73
C ILE A 67 9.27 1.58 13.52
N THR A 68 8.68 1.31 14.69
CA THR A 68 9.05 0.14 15.49
C THR A 68 8.81 -1.15 14.72
N PHE A 69 7.68 -1.27 14.02
CA PHE A 69 7.37 -2.42 13.18
C PHE A 69 8.40 -2.61 12.05
N MET A 70 8.75 -1.54 11.32
CA MET A 70 9.76 -1.61 10.25
C MET A 70 11.15 -1.95 10.78
N LYS A 71 11.54 -1.43 11.95
CA LYS A 71 12.79 -1.82 12.61
C LYS A 71 12.82 -3.31 12.93
N GLN A 72 11.73 -3.84 13.51
CA GLN A 72 11.62 -5.27 13.81
C GLN A 72 11.71 -6.11 12.54
N LEU A 73 11.05 -5.70 11.44
CA LEU A 73 11.18 -6.38 10.16
C LEU A 73 12.61 -6.35 9.62
N ALA A 74 13.32 -5.22 9.74
CA ALA A 74 14.70 -5.10 9.26
C ALA A 74 15.69 -5.98 10.06
N GLU A 75 15.37 -6.30 11.31
CA GLU A 75 16.17 -7.17 12.18
C GLU A 75 15.87 -8.68 11.98
N MET A 76 14.84 -9.03 11.19
CA MET A 76 14.54 -10.42 10.85
C MET A 76 15.58 -11.00 9.90
N GLN A 77 15.94 -12.28 10.11
CA GLN A 77 16.92 -13.00 9.28
C GLN A 77 16.33 -13.51 7.95
N ASN A 78 15.00 -13.64 7.87
CA ASN A 78 14.31 -14.22 6.72
C ASN A 78 12.94 -13.54 6.54
N HIS A 79 12.59 -13.19 5.30
CA HIS A 79 11.35 -12.53 4.91
C HIS A 79 10.42 -13.38 4.03
N GLU A 80 10.67 -14.68 3.84
CA GLU A 80 9.81 -15.59 3.06
C GLU A 80 8.35 -15.57 3.52
N GLU A 81 8.11 -15.58 4.84
CA GLU A 81 6.75 -15.52 5.37
C GLU A 81 6.09 -14.17 5.06
N LEU A 82 6.85 -13.08 5.14
CA LEU A 82 6.38 -11.75 4.79
C LEU A 82 6.06 -11.65 3.30
N LEU A 83 6.88 -12.23 2.44
CA LEU A 83 6.64 -12.33 1.00
C LEU A 83 5.32 -13.06 0.72
N GLY A 84 5.06 -14.18 1.41
CA GLY A 84 3.79 -14.88 1.35
C GLY A 84 2.59 -14.03 1.80
N ARG A 85 2.75 -13.20 2.85
CA ARG A 85 1.71 -12.25 3.28
C ARG A 85 1.48 -11.13 2.27
N LEU A 86 2.53 -10.63 1.60
CA LEU A 86 2.42 -9.63 0.53
C LEU A 86 1.67 -10.19 -0.69
N LYS A 87 1.88 -11.45 -1.06
CA LYS A 87 1.10 -12.12 -2.12
C LYS A 87 -0.40 -12.13 -1.79
N LYS A 88 -0.76 -12.57 -0.58
CA LYS A 88 -2.15 -12.55 -0.12
C LYS A 88 -2.75 -11.14 -0.09
N LEU A 89 -1.96 -10.13 0.26
CA LEU A 89 -2.40 -8.73 0.20
C LEU A 89 -2.64 -8.27 -1.24
N ALA A 90 -1.77 -8.67 -2.18
CA ALA A 90 -1.94 -8.35 -3.60
C ALA A 90 -3.26 -8.92 -4.13
N ASP A 91 -3.59 -10.18 -3.83
CA ASP A 91 -4.86 -10.81 -4.26
C ASP A 91 -6.10 -10.02 -3.79
N VAL A 92 -6.04 -9.44 -2.58
CA VAL A 92 -7.15 -8.68 -1.99
C VAL A 92 -7.19 -7.22 -2.48
N LEU A 93 -6.04 -6.62 -2.83
CA LEU A 93 -5.96 -5.20 -3.22
C LEU A 93 -6.03 -4.98 -4.73
N PHE A 94 -5.47 -5.88 -5.52
CA PHE A 94 -5.33 -5.75 -6.96
C PHE A 94 -6.54 -6.32 -7.69
N ASN A 95 -7.71 -5.74 -7.42
CA ASN A 95 -8.96 -6.08 -8.10
C ASN A 95 -9.80 -4.82 -8.42
N ARG A 96 -10.61 -4.91 -9.48
CA ARG A 96 -11.44 -3.81 -9.99
C ARG A 96 -12.65 -3.51 -9.09
N THR A 97 -13.17 -4.51 -8.36
CA THR A 97 -14.50 -4.45 -7.72
C THR A 97 -14.69 -3.27 -6.73
N PRO A 98 -13.80 -3.00 -5.77
CA PRO A 98 -13.89 -1.88 -4.83
C PRO A 98 -13.19 -0.61 -5.35
N MET A 99 -12.63 -0.63 -6.56
CA MET A 99 -11.74 0.43 -7.05
C MET A 99 -12.50 1.71 -7.35
N ARG A 100 -11.93 2.84 -6.93
CA ARG A 100 -12.39 4.19 -7.29
C ARG A 100 -11.21 4.97 -7.85
N CYS A 101 -11.42 5.67 -8.95
CA CYS A 101 -10.38 6.43 -9.64
C CYS A 101 -10.74 7.92 -9.67
N SER A 102 -9.74 8.78 -9.54
CA SER A 102 -9.84 10.21 -9.81
C SER A 102 -8.94 10.53 -10.99
N LEU A 103 -9.43 11.37 -11.90
CA LEU A 103 -8.70 11.78 -13.10
C LEU A 103 -8.74 13.29 -13.23
N ASN A 104 -7.55 13.91 -13.27
CA ASN A 104 -7.38 15.35 -13.40
C ASN A 104 -6.58 15.60 -14.68
N ALA A 105 -7.21 16.27 -15.65
CA ALA A 105 -6.61 16.62 -16.93
C ALA A 105 -7.18 17.95 -17.41
N THR A 106 -6.48 18.64 -18.31
CA THR A 106 -7.07 19.81 -18.98
C THR A 106 -8.23 19.36 -19.88
N PRO A 107 -9.20 20.25 -20.18
CA PRO A 107 -10.39 19.89 -20.95
C PRO A 107 -10.07 19.21 -22.28
N ASN A 108 -9.01 19.66 -22.97
CA ASN A 108 -8.58 19.12 -24.27
C ASN A 108 -8.13 17.66 -24.22
N PHE A 109 -7.68 17.16 -23.07
CA PHE A 109 -7.18 15.78 -22.91
C PHE A 109 -8.08 14.89 -22.05
N MET A 110 -9.12 15.44 -21.43
CA MET A 110 -9.98 14.70 -20.50
C MET A 110 -10.62 13.47 -21.16
N GLN A 111 -11.12 13.59 -22.39
CA GLN A 111 -11.74 12.46 -23.09
C GLN A 111 -10.73 11.34 -23.37
N SER A 112 -9.55 11.68 -23.88
CA SER A 112 -8.49 10.71 -24.17
C SER A 112 -8.01 10.01 -22.90
N ALA A 113 -7.84 10.77 -21.81
CA ALA A 113 -7.45 10.24 -20.52
C ALA A 113 -8.52 9.31 -19.92
N THR A 114 -9.81 9.65 -20.07
CA THR A 114 -10.93 8.82 -19.64
C THR A 114 -10.98 7.50 -20.42
N ASN A 115 -10.83 7.54 -21.75
CA ASN A 115 -10.79 6.33 -22.57
C ASN A 115 -9.61 5.42 -22.20
N SER A 116 -8.46 6.01 -21.89
CA SER A 116 -7.27 5.26 -21.46
C SER A 116 -7.47 4.61 -20.09
N LEU A 117 -8.11 5.30 -19.16
CA LEU A 117 -8.48 4.75 -17.85
C LEU A 117 -9.49 3.60 -18.00
N ASP A 118 -10.53 3.78 -18.82
CA ASP A 118 -11.54 2.76 -19.05
C ASP A 118 -10.94 1.49 -19.66
N SER A 119 -10.10 1.64 -20.69
CA SER A 119 -9.36 0.52 -21.28
C SER A 119 -8.50 -0.22 -20.26
N PHE A 120 -7.86 0.50 -19.34
CA PHE A 120 -7.08 -0.10 -18.26
C PHE A 120 -7.95 -0.87 -17.25
N LEU A 121 -9.05 -0.28 -16.79
CA LEU A 121 -9.94 -0.93 -15.83
C LEU A 121 -10.54 -2.24 -16.37
N HIS A 122 -10.81 -2.32 -17.66
CA HIS A 122 -11.28 -3.55 -18.32
C HIS A 122 -10.23 -4.67 -18.35
N GLN A 123 -8.96 -4.36 -18.15
CA GLN A 123 -7.87 -5.34 -18.11
C GLN A 123 -7.55 -5.84 -16.70
N LEU A 124 -8.20 -5.30 -15.66
CA LEU A 124 -7.98 -5.69 -14.27
C LEU A 124 -8.88 -6.85 -13.84
N PRO A 125 -8.41 -7.73 -12.93
CA PRO A 125 -9.20 -8.84 -12.45
C PRO A 125 -10.41 -8.35 -11.65
N VAL A 126 -11.51 -9.09 -11.77
CA VAL A 126 -12.74 -8.88 -10.99
C VAL A 126 -12.80 -10.00 -9.96
N SER A 127 -12.84 -9.62 -8.68
CA SER A 127 -13.11 -10.59 -7.61
C SER A 127 -14.62 -10.65 -7.40
N GLU A 128 -15.20 -11.85 -7.53
CA GLU A 128 -16.57 -12.10 -7.09
C GLU A 128 -16.58 -11.94 -5.57
N ALA A 129 -17.30 -10.92 -5.09
CA ALA A 129 -17.52 -10.76 -3.67
C ALA A 129 -18.21 -12.03 -3.15
N SER A 130 -17.49 -12.84 -2.37
CA SER A 130 -18.07 -13.94 -1.62
C SER A 130 -19.11 -13.35 -0.66
N SER A 131 -20.35 -13.41 -1.11
CA SER A 131 -21.55 -13.05 -0.35
C SER A 131 -21.77 -14.10 0.74
N ASN A 132 -20.97 -14.05 1.80
CA ASN A 132 -21.19 -14.86 2.98
C ASN A 132 -20.98 -14.06 4.27
N SER A 133 -22.05 -13.37 4.66
CA SER A 133 -22.36 -13.12 6.07
C SER A 133 -23.87 -12.83 6.24
N LYS A 134 -24.68 -13.88 6.14
CA LYS A 134 -25.85 -13.98 7.02
C LYS A 134 -25.36 -14.58 8.34
N GLN A 135 -25.28 -13.75 9.37
CA GLN A 135 -25.43 -14.15 10.77
C GLN A 135 -26.54 -13.30 11.37
#